data_AF-A0A2R7S256-F1
#
_entry.id   AF-A0A2R7S256-F1
#
_cell.length_a   1.000
_cell.length_b   1.000
_cell.length_c   1.000
_cell.angle_alpha   90.00
_cell.angle_beta   90.00
_cell.angle_gamma   90.00
#
_symmetry.space_group_name_H-M   'P 1'
#
loop_
_entity.id
_entity.type
_entity.pdbx_description
1 polymer ?
#
loop_
_entity_poly.entity_id
_entity_poly.type
_entity_poly.pdbx_seq_one_letter_code
_entity_poly.pdbx_strand_id
1 'polypeptide(L)' 'MRVWQLLAALLLALASAAAPAASVEQWGVFEVELKGPAEGNPFVDVQLTARFSDGAQTVEVEGFYDGDGVYRL' A
#
# COMPACT_ATOMS: atom_id res chain seq x y z
N MET A 1 9.52 -21.17 33.00
CA MET A 1 10.40 -20.27 32.22
C MET A 1 10.14 -20.27 30.70
N ARG A 2 9.44 -21.27 30.11
CA ARG A 2 9.21 -21.33 28.64
C ARG A 2 7.90 -20.70 28.13
N VAL A 3 6.88 -20.55 28.99
CA VAL A 3 5.62 -19.86 28.66
C VAL A 3 5.83 -18.38 28.33
N TRP A 4 6.74 -17.72 29.06
CA TRP A 4 7.03 -16.31 28.88
C TRP A 4 7.80 -16.03 27.58
N GLN A 5 8.59 -16.99 27.11
CA GLN A 5 9.27 -16.90 25.81
C GLN A 5 8.30 -17.05 24.63
N LEU A 6 7.28 -17.89 24.78
CA LEU A 6 6.23 -18.07 23.76
C LEU A 6 5.31 -16.85 23.66
N LEU A 7 4.97 -16.22 24.79
CA LEU A 7 4.19 -14.97 24.80
C LEU A 7 4.98 -13.78 24.26
N ALA A 8 6.28 -13.67 24.57
CA ALA A 8 7.14 -12.62 24.02
C ALA A 8 7.33 -12.77 22.49
N ALA A 9 7.47 -14.00 21.99
CA ALA A 9 7.55 -14.26 20.56
C ALA A 9 6.23 -13.94 19.83
N LEU A 10 5.08 -14.20 20.46
CA LEU A 10 3.76 -13.84 19.92
C LEU A 10 3.52 -12.32 19.90
N LEU A 11 4.02 -11.59 20.91
CA LEU A 11 4.00 -10.13 20.96
C LEU A 11 4.94 -9.48 19.93
N LEU A 12 6.08 -10.09 19.64
CA LEU A 12 6.99 -9.63 18.58
C LEU A 12 6.40 -9.80 17.17
N ALA A 13 5.61 -10.85 16.96
CA ALA A 13 4.98 -11.13 15.66
C ALA A 13 3.80 -10.20 15.34
N LEU A 14 3.22 -9.54 16.34
CA LEU A 14 2.13 -8.56 16.20
C LEU A 14 2.63 -7.13 16.05
N ALA A 15 3.93 -6.88 16.25
CA ALA A 15 4.55 -5.61 15.92
C ALA A 15 4.68 -5.53 14.40
N SER A 16 3.59 -5.15 13.71
CA SER A 16 3.67 -4.70 12.33
C SER A 16 4.68 -3.56 12.29
N ALA A 17 5.85 -3.81 11.72
CA ALA A 17 6.81 -2.76 11.45
C ALA A 17 6.11 -1.81 10.46
N ALA A 18 5.61 -0.69 10.96
CA ALA A 18 5.16 0.39 10.10
C ALA A 18 6.39 0.81 9.29
N ALA A 19 6.40 0.48 8.00
CA ALA A 19 7.41 1.00 7.10
C ALA A 19 7.41 2.53 7.24
N PRO A 20 8.58 3.19 7.26
CA PRO A 20 8.61 4.64 7.27
C PRO A 20 7.77 5.15 6.10
N ALA A 21 6.89 6.12 6.38
CA ALA A 21 6.12 6.77 5.33
C ALA A 21 7.12 7.31 4.30
N ALA A 22 7.02 6.83 3.06
CA ALA A 22 7.88 7.32 2.00
C ALA A 22 7.59 8.82 1.80
N SER A 23 8.63 9.64 1.90
CA SER A 23 8.56 11.06 1.61
C SER A 23 9.15 11.33 0.24
N VAL A 24 8.56 12.30 -0.45
CA VAL A 24 9.05 12.81 -1.73
C VAL A 24 9.19 14.32 -1.63
N GLU A 25 10.08 14.88 -2.43
CA GLU A 25 10.21 16.33 -2.55
C GLU A 25 9.01 16.95 -3.27
N GLN A 26 8.84 18.27 -3.15
CA GLN A 26 7.80 18.97 -3.89
C GLN A 26 8.03 18.81 -5.40
N TRP A 27 6.96 18.41 -6.11
CA TRP A 27 6.98 18.02 -7.53
C TRP A 27 7.74 16.73 -7.85
N GLY A 28 8.24 16.02 -6.83
CA GLY A 28 8.66 14.64 -6.97
C GLY A 28 7.46 13.70 -7.19
N VAL A 29 7.74 12.48 -7.67
CA VAL A 29 6.72 11.45 -7.90
C VAL A 29 6.66 10.53 -6.68
N PHE A 30 5.52 10.52 -6.01
CA PHE A 30 5.17 9.47 -5.05
C PHE A 30 4.41 8.38 -5.80
N GLU A 31 4.80 7.12 -5.58
CA GLU A 31 4.18 5.98 -6.26
C GLU A 31 3.81 4.89 -5.25
N VAL A 32 2.64 4.28 -5.44
CA VAL A 32 2.23 3.07 -4.70
C VAL A 32 2.07 1.91 -5.67
N GLU A 33 2.82 0.83 -5.43
CA GLU A 33 2.66 -0.44 -6.13
C GLU A 33 1.71 -1.36 -5.35
N LEU A 34 0.66 -1.85 -6.02
CA LEU A 34 -0.29 -2.82 -5.46
C LEU A 34 -0.39 -4.06 -6.35
N LYS A 35 -0.47 -5.24 -5.73
CA LYS A 35 -0.80 -6.48 -6.44
C LYS A 35 -2.31 -6.59 -6.59
N GLY A 36 -2.78 -6.78 -7.81
CA GLY A 36 -4.18 -6.99 -8.10
C GLY A 36 -4.57 -8.46 -8.23
N PRO A 37 -5.83 -8.73 -8.61
CA PRO A 37 -6.34 -10.08 -8.82
C PRO A 37 -5.56 -10.85 -9.88
N ALA A 38 -5.46 -12.18 -9.70
CA ALA A 38 -4.79 -13.07 -10.65
C ALA A 38 -5.65 -13.43 -11.87
N GLU A 39 -6.96 -13.17 -11.81
CA GLU A 39 -7.94 -13.52 -12.83
C GLU A 39 -8.81 -12.31 -13.19
N GLY A 40 -9.47 -12.39 -14.34
CA GLY A 40 -10.22 -11.27 -14.93
C GLY A 40 -9.38 -10.41 -15.87
N ASN A 41 -10.00 -9.41 -16.47
CA ASN A 41 -9.34 -8.44 -17.33
C ASN A 41 -8.95 -7.19 -16.50
N PRO A 42 -7.64 -6.95 -16.32
CA PRO A 42 -7.15 -5.91 -15.41
C PRO A 42 -7.48 -4.48 -15.85
N PHE A 43 -7.83 -4.26 -17.13
CA PHE A 43 -8.14 -2.92 -17.66
C PHE A 43 -9.59 -2.52 -17.50
N VAL A 44 -10.50 -3.47 -17.25
CA VAL A 44 -11.95 -3.20 -17.22
C VAL A 44 -12.62 -3.73 -15.96
N ASP A 45 -12.08 -4.77 -15.33
CA ASP A 45 -12.69 -5.41 -14.16
C ASP A 45 -12.20 -4.81 -12.84
N VAL A 46 -11.12 -4.01 -12.86
CA VAL A 46 -10.52 -3.41 -11.67
C VAL A 46 -10.52 -1.89 -11.80
N GLN A 47 -11.14 -1.23 -10.81
CA GLN A 47 -11.06 0.22 -10.65
C GLN A 47 -10.20 0.53 -9.42
N LEU A 48 -9.11 1.27 -9.66
CA LEU A 48 -8.20 1.73 -8.61
C LEU A 48 -8.21 3.26 -8.56
N THR A 49 -8.41 3.81 -7.37
CA THR A 49 -8.39 5.25 -7.12
C THR A 49 -7.73 5.53 -5.77
N ALA A 50 -7.10 6.69 -5.61
CA ALA A 50 -6.59 7.13 -4.33
C ALA A 50 -6.92 8.60 -4.05
N ARG A 51 -6.95 8.95 -2.77
CA ARG A 51 -7.09 10.32 -2.29
C ARG A 51 -5.84 10.75 -1.55
N PHE A 52 -5.18 11.77 -2.08
CA PHE A 52 -4.07 12.45 -1.45
C PHE A 52 -4.58 13.69 -0.72
N SER A 53 -4.25 13.85 0.56
CA SER A 53 -4.73 14.95 1.39
C SER A 53 -3.64 15.45 2.34
N ASP A 54 -3.54 16.77 2.47
CA ASP A 54 -2.70 17.44 3.47
C ASP A 54 -3.55 18.06 4.61
N GLY A 55 -4.85 17.75 4.65
CA GLY A 55 -5.83 18.29 5.59
C GLY A 55 -6.51 19.59 5.15
N ALA A 56 -5.93 20.35 4.22
CA ALA A 56 -6.56 21.55 3.64
C ALA A 56 -7.14 21.28 2.25
N GLN A 57 -6.45 20.47 1.46
CA GLN A 57 -6.84 20.09 0.10
C GLN A 57 -6.88 18.57 -0.02
N THR A 58 -7.68 18.08 -0.96
CA THR A 58 -7.73 16.66 -1.31
C THR A 58 -7.81 16.53 -2.81
N VAL A 59 -6.94 15.69 -3.35
CA VAL A 59 -6.89 15.36 -4.78
C VAL A 59 -7.20 13.89 -4.92
N GLU A 60 -8.13 13.57 -5.81
CA GLU A 60 -8.48 12.21 -6.18
C GLU A 60 -7.80 11.89 -7.51
N VAL A 61 -7.12 10.75 -7.58
CA VAL A 61 -6.43 10.28 -8.78
C VAL A 61 -6.85 8.86 -9.10
N GLU A 62 -6.85 8.55 -10.39
CA GLU A 62 -7.07 7.20 -10.89
C GLU A 62 -5.72 6.48 -10.98
N GLY A 63 -5.70 5.22 -10.57
CA GLY A 63 -4.58 4.33 -10.79
C GLY A 63 -4.68 3.65 -12.15
N PHE A 64 -3.64 2.90 -12.50
CA PHE A 64 -3.60 2.15 -13.75
C PHE A 64 -2.96 0.78 -13.55
N TYR A 65 -3.27 -0.14 -14.46
CA TYR A 65 -2.61 -1.44 -14.55
C TYR A 65 -1.29 -1.31 -15.32
N ASP A 66 -0.20 -1.78 -14.75
CA ASP A 66 1.17 -1.66 -15.28
C ASP A 66 1.76 -3.00 -15.78
N GLY A 67 0.95 -4.04 -15.88
CA GLY A 67 1.40 -5.37 -16.28
C GLY A 67 1.73 -6.29 -15.10
N ASP A 68 1.93 -7.58 -15.38
CA ASP A 68 2.33 -8.61 -14.39
C ASP A 68 1.54 -8.61 -13.06
N GLY A 69 0.23 -8.32 -13.12
CA GLY A 69 -0.63 -8.25 -11.93
C GLY A 69 -0.39 -7.03 -11.04
N VAL A 70 0.33 -6.02 -11.53
CA VAL A 70 0.69 -4.79 -10.81
C VAL A 70 -0.21 -3.63 -11.20
N TYR A 71 -0.64 -2.87 -10.19
CA TYR A 71 -1.33 -1.60 -10.34
C TYR A 71 -0.54 -0.50 -9.65
N ARG A 72 -0.55 0.69 -10.24
CA ARG A 72 0.19 1.87 -9.78
C ARG A 72 -0.72 3.08 -9.60
N LEU A 73 -0.34 3.93 -8.66
CA LEU A 73 -0.94 5.21 -8.29
C LEU A 73 0.16 6.24 -8.10
#